data_AF-A0A1G1HN76-F1
#
_entry.id   AF-A0A1G1HN76-F1
#
_cell.length_a   1.000
_cell.length_b   1.000
_cell.length_c   1.000
_cell.angle_alpha   90.00
_cell.angle_beta   90.00
_cell.angle_gamma   90.00
#
_symmetry.space_group_name_H-M   'P 1'
#
loop_
_entity.id
_entity.type
_entity.pdbx_description
1 polymer ?
#
loop_
_entity_poly.entity_id
_entity_poly.type
_entity_poly.pdbx_seq_one_letter_code
_entity_poly.pdbx_strand_id
1 'polypeptide(L)'
;MCLLKKINALEPLWWSLFGAGGMVAAFLLPAHIFIQGIAIPLGWVSPDMFNYSSLIGIVGNPIVKIYLFFMIILPLYHAAHRIRLTLEDLRIEWLNHILPLIFYGGATGLTVVTLIVLIRI
;
A
#
# COMPACT_ATOMS: atom_id res chain seq x y z
N MET A 1 -10.49 38.44 13.92
CA MET A 1 -11.56 37.49 13.56
C MET A 1 -10.91 36.14 13.34
N CYS A 2 -11.10 35.22 14.28
CA CYS A 2 -10.49 33.90 14.31
C CYS A 2 -10.81 33.16 13.01
N LEU A 3 -9.79 32.84 12.21
CA LEU A 3 -9.90 32.01 11.02
C LEU A 3 -10.46 30.64 11.45
N LEU A 4 -11.72 30.38 11.14
CA LEU A 4 -12.28 29.03 11.18
C LEU A 4 -11.49 28.19 10.18
N LYS A 5 -10.42 27.55 10.65
CA LYS A 5 -9.70 26.52 9.90
C LYS A 5 -10.71 25.43 9.60
N LYS A 6 -11.16 25.36 8.35
CA LYS A 6 -12.12 24.35 7.88
C LYS A 6 -11.51 22.98 8.17
N ILE A 7 -12.06 22.26 9.13
CA ILE A 7 -11.60 20.90 9.45
C ILE A 7 -11.95 20.05 8.23
N ASN A 8 -10.95 19.52 7.55
CA ASN A 8 -11.17 18.53 6.52
C ASN A 8 -11.63 17.25 7.22
N ALA A 9 -12.92 16.93 7.15
CA ALA A 9 -13.52 15.78 7.84
C ALA A 9 -12.86 14.44 7.48
N LEU A 10 -12.17 14.36 6.33
CA LEU A 10 -11.45 13.17 5.88
C LEU A 10 -10.01 13.09 6.39
N GLU A 11 -9.46 14.15 6.98
CA GLU A 11 -8.07 14.17 7.44
C GLU A 11 -7.76 13.11 8.52
N PRO A 12 -8.65 12.85 9.51
CA PRO A 12 -8.46 11.75 10.46
C PRO A 12 -8.46 10.37 9.79
N LEU A 13 -9.26 10.18 8.74
CA LEU A 13 -9.28 8.93 7.97
C LEU A 13 -7.93 8.69 7.28
N TRP A 14 -7.41 9.70 6.59
CA TRP A 14 -6.12 9.59 5.90
C TRP A 14 -4.97 9.31 6.87
N TRP A 15 -4.96 9.97 8.03
CA TRP A 15 -4.00 9.71 9.10
C TRP A 15 -4.12 8.30 9.68
N SER A 16 -5.34 7.77 9.82
CA SER A 16 -5.55 6.40 10.31
C SER A 16 -5.01 5.36 9.33
N LEU A 17 -5.28 5.52 8.03
CA LEU A 17 -4.74 4.66 6.97
C LEU A 17 -3.22 4.77 6.88
N PHE A 18 -2.67 5.98 7.01
CA PHE A 18 -1.24 6.22 7.09
C PHE A 18 -0.59 5.47 8.27
N GLY A 19 -1.17 5.57 9.46
CA GLY A 19 -0.68 4.89 10.66
C GLY A 19 -0.71 3.38 10.53
N ALA A 20 -1.86 2.81 10.15
CA ALA A 20 -2.03 1.37 9.94
C ALA A 20 -1.08 0.84 8.84
N GLY A 21 -0.98 1.57 7.73
CA GLY A 21 -0.05 1.24 6.64
C GLY A 21 1.41 1.30 7.04
N GLY A 22 1.79 2.25 7.90
CA GLY A 22 3.16 2.34 8.42
C GLY A 22 3.53 1.15 9.29
N MET A 23 2.59 0.70 10.14
CA MET A 23 2.79 -0.49 10.97
C MET A 23 2.95 -1.73 10.09
N VAL A 24 2.02 -1.98 9.17
CA VAL A 24 2.10 -3.13 8.24
C VAL A 24 3.40 -3.10 7.43
N ALA A 25 3.75 -1.93 6.87
CA ALA A 25 4.97 -1.74 6.12
C ALA A 25 6.22 -2.07 6.96
N ALA A 26 6.32 -1.56 8.19
CA ALA A 26 7.48 -1.74 9.05
C ALA A 26 7.70 -3.20 9.45
N PHE A 27 6.63 -3.96 9.72
CA PHE A 27 6.74 -5.35 10.18
C PHE A 27 6.88 -6.35 9.03
N LEU A 28 6.13 -6.16 7.93
CA LEU A 28 5.98 -7.20 6.92
C LEU A 28 6.82 -6.96 5.66
N LEU A 29 7.02 -5.71 5.23
CA LEU A 29 7.78 -5.45 4.00
C LEU A 29 9.24 -5.92 4.09
N PRO A 30 9.97 -5.77 5.21
CA PRO A 30 11.35 -6.28 5.28
C PRO A 30 11.44 -7.78 4.99
N ALA A 31 10.53 -8.58 5.54
CA ALA A 31 10.50 -10.02 5.30
C ALA A 31 10.16 -10.35 3.83
N HIS A 32 9.18 -9.65 3.25
CA HIS A 32 8.79 -9.85 1.85
C HIS A 32 9.89 -9.42 0.87
N ILE A 33 10.53 -8.27 1.11
CA ILE A 33 11.67 -7.78 0.32
C ILE A 33 12.84 -8.74 0.43
N PHE A 34 13.14 -9.24 1.63
CA PHE A 34 14.20 -10.22 1.82
C PHE A 34 13.93 -11.52 1.07
N ILE A 35 12.76 -12.13 1.26
CA ILE A 35 12.45 -13.42 0.63
C ILE A 35 12.40 -13.28 -0.89
N GLN A 36 11.64 -12.31 -1.40
CA GLN A 36 11.36 -12.20 -2.84
C GLN A 36 12.45 -11.46 -3.62
N GLY A 37 13.04 -10.43 -3.02
CA GLY A 37 14.05 -9.59 -3.66
C GLY A 37 15.48 -10.06 -3.47
N ILE A 38 15.77 -10.90 -2.47
CA ILE A 38 17.14 -11.33 -2.13
C ILE A 38 17.26 -12.86 -2.10
N ALA A 39 16.52 -13.55 -1.24
CA ALA A 39 16.72 -14.97 -0.97
C ALA A 39 16.40 -15.85 -2.18
N ILE A 40 15.31 -15.56 -2.91
CA ILE A 40 14.95 -16.29 -4.14
C ILE A 40 15.96 -16.05 -5.27
N PRO A 41 16.32 -14.80 -5.64
CA PRO A 41 17.34 -14.56 -6.67
C PRO A 41 18.71 -15.17 -6.39
N LEU A 42 19.09 -15.30 -5.11
CA LEU A 42 20.36 -15.91 -4.69
C LEU A 42 20.29 -17.44 -4.55
N GLY A 43 19.13 -18.06 -4.81
CA GLY A 43 18.93 -19.51 -4.72
C GLY A 43 18.96 -20.06 -3.28
N TRP A 44 18.75 -19.21 -2.27
CA TRP A 44 18.70 -19.64 -0.86
C TRP A 44 17.40 -20.35 -0.52
N VAL A 45 16.39 -20.22 -1.38
CA VAL A 45 15.09 -20.89 -1.26
C VAL A 45 14.86 -21.67 -2.54
N SER A 46 14.31 -22.88 -2.43
CA SER A 46 14.02 -23.70 -3.61
C SER A 46 13.10 -22.94 -4.58
N PRO A 47 13.50 -22.76 -5.85
CA PRO A 47 12.66 -22.13 -6.88
C PRO A 47 11.30 -22.82 -7.04
N ASP A 48 11.24 -24.12 -6.77
CA ASP A 48 10.03 -24.93 -6.90
C ASP A 48 8.93 -24.52 -5.90
N MET A 49 9.30 -23.93 -4.76
CA MET A 49 8.33 -23.39 -3.81
C MET A 49 7.68 -22.08 -4.28
N PHE A 50 8.36 -21.35 -5.17
CA PHE A 50 7.93 -20.04 -5.67
C PHE A 50 7.58 -20.05 -7.16
N ASN A 51 7.38 -21.23 -7.76
CA ASN A 51 6.85 -21.32 -9.11
C ASN A 51 5.37 -20.91 -9.15
N TYR A 52 4.89 -20.57 -10.35
CA TYR A 52 3.53 -20.05 -10.55
C TYR A 52 2.45 -21.01 -10.03
N SER A 53 2.58 -22.31 -10.28
CA SER A 53 1.61 -23.33 -9.87
C SER A 53 1.51 -23.44 -8.35
N SER A 54 2.65 -23.45 -7.64
CA SER A 54 2.71 -23.44 -6.18
C SER A 54 2.09 -22.17 -5.59
N LEU A 55 2.41 -21.00 -6.15
CA LEU A 55 1.91 -19.71 -5.67
C LEU A 55 0.41 -19.55 -5.89
N ILE A 56 -0.14 -19.99 -7.03
CA ILE A 56 -1.60 -19.97 -7.23
C ILE A 56 -2.30 -20.87 -6.22
N GLY A 57 -1.76 -22.05 -5.93
CA GLY A 57 -2.30 -22.93 -4.90
C GLY A 57 -2.36 -22.26 -3.53
N ILE A 58 -1.30 -21.52 -3.15
CA ILE A 58 -1.24 -20.77 -1.89
C ILE A 58 -2.24 -19.60 -1.88
N VAL A 59 -2.27 -18.79 -2.95
CA VAL A 59 -3.15 -17.61 -3.05
C VAL A 59 -4.62 -18.00 -3.19
N GLY A 60 -4.92 -19.22 -3.63
CA GLY A 60 -6.28 -19.77 -3.62
C GLY A 60 -6.91 -19.82 -2.22
N ASN A 61 -6.11 -19.85 -1.15
CA ASN A 61 -6.60 -19.83 0.22
C ASN A 61 -7.19 -18.43 0.58
N PRO A 62 -8.46 -18.34 1.02
CA PRO A 62 -9.08 -17.06 1.37
C PRO A 62 -8.33 -16.24 2.44
N ILE A 63 -7.69 -16.91 3.40
CA ILE A 63 -6.92 -16.24 4.46
C ILE A 63 -5.70 -15.55 3.85
N VAL A 64 -5.02 -16.21 2.92
CA VAL A 64 -3.88 -15.64 2.20
C VAL A 64 -4.32 -14.45 1.34
N LYS A 65 -5.49 -14.51 0.71
CA LYS A 65 -6.04 -13.37 -0.04
C LYS A 65 -6.29 -12.17 0.87
N ILE A 66 -6.90 -12.38 2.04
CA ILE A 66 -7.13 -11.30 3.02
C ILE A 66 -5.80 -10.71 3.48
N TYR A 67 -4.82 -11.57 3.79
CA TYR A 67 -3.48 -11.13 4.14
C TYR A 67 -2.86 -10.26 3.04
N LEU A 68 -2.82 -10.74 1.79
CA LEU A 68 -2.25 -10.01 0.66
C LEU A 68 -2.99 -8.71 0.37
N PHE A 69 -4.31 -8.69 0.51
CA PHE A 69 -5.12 -7.49 0.33
C PHE A 69 -4.66 -6.37 1.27
N PHE A 70 -4.61 -6.63 2.58
CA PHE A 70 -4.17 -5.62 3.55
C PHE A 70 -2.67 -5.30 3.46
N MET A 71 -1.86 -6.31 3.16
CA MET A 71 -0.41 -6.17 2.97
C MET A 71 -0.07 -5.24 1.80
N ILE A 72 -0.89 -5.21 0.75
CA ILE A 72 -0.70 -4.31 -0.40
C ILE A 72 -1.30 -2.94 -0.12
N ILE A 73 -2.55 -2.89 0.32
CA ILE A 73 -3.33 -1.65 0.34
C ILE A 73 -2.90 -0.70 1.44
N LEU A 74 -2.61 -1.20 2.64
CA LEU A 74 -2.27 -0.32 3.75
C LEU A 74 -0.93 0.42 3.49
N PRO A 75 0.16 -0.24 3.06
CA PRO A 75 1.38 0.45 2.65
C PRO A 75 1.19 1.42 1.48
N LEU A 76 0.26 1.16 0.54
CA LEU A 76 -0.07 2.11 -0.53
C LEU A 76 -0.61 3.43 0.02
N TYR A 77 -1.56 3.38 0.97
CA TYR A 77 -2.07 4.60 1.61
C TYR A 77 -1.01 5.29 2.48
N HIS A 78 -0.13 4.52 3.14
CA HIS A 78 1.02 5.09 3.85
C HIS A 78 1.94 5.87 2.92
N ALA A 79 2.34 5.27 1.80
CA ALA A 79 3.19 5.91 0.80
C ALA A 79 2.51 7.13 0.17
N ALA A 80 1.24 7.00 -0.24
CA ALA A 80 0.44 8.09 -0.81
C ALA A 80 0.38 9.30 0.13
N HIS A 81 0.12 9.06 1.42
CA HIS A 81 0.06 10.13 2.42
C HIS A 81 1.42 10.81 2.61
N ARG A 82 2.50 10.03 2.76
CA ARG A 82 3.86 10.56 2.93
C ARG A 82 4.31 11.37 1.72
N ILE A 83 4.16 10.83 0.51
CA ILE A 83 4.62 11.50 -0.72
C ILE A 83 3.84 12.80 -0.94
N ARG A 84 2.51 12.80 -0.73
CA ARG A 84 1.71 14.03 -0.82
C ARG A 84 2.23 15.10 0.12
N LEU A 85 2.43 14.77 1.40
CA LEU A 85 2.92 15.73 2.39
C LEU A 85 4.34 16.21 2.06
N THR A 86 5.23 15.31 1.60
CA THR A 86 6.57 15.71 1.15
C THR A 86 6.51 16.68 -0.04
N LEU A 87 5.60 16.50 -0.99
CA LEU A 87 5.45 17.42 -2.12
C LEU A 87 4.85 18.77 -1.71
N GLU A 88 3.96 18.77 -0.72
CA GLU A 88 3.43 20.00 -0.09
C GLU A 88 4.56 20.75 0.66
N ASP A 89 5.41 20.03 1.41
CA ASP A 89 6.56 20.59 2.13
C ASP A 89 7.62 21.18 1.17
N LEU A 90 7.79 20.58 -0.01
CA LEU A 90 8.64 21.09 -1.09
C LEU A 90 8.06 22.32 -1.81
N ARG A 91 6.91 22.84 -1.36
CA ARG A 91 6.23 24.03 -1.91
C ARG A 91 5.90 23.92 -3.39
N ILE A 92 5.50 22.74 -3.85
CA ILE A 92 4.96 22.57 -5.19
C ILE A 92 3.48 22.99 -5.20
N GLU A 93 3.26 24.28 -4.89
CA GLU A 93 1.96 24.83 -4.49
C GLU A 93 0.90 24.76 -5.58
N TRP A 94 1.31 24.82 -6.86
CA TRP A 94 0.40 24.71 -8.01
C TRP A 94 -0.25 23.33 -8.16
N LEU A 95 0.30 22.30 -7.48
CA LEU A 95 -0.22 20.94 -7.50
C LEU A 95 -1.11 20.62 -6.28
N ASN A 96 -1.18 21.47 -5.25
CA ASN A 96 -1.82 21.14 -3.96
C ASN A 96 -3.27 20.64 -4.06
N HIS A 97 -4.03 21.10 -5.06
CA HIS A 97 -5.40 20.64 -5.29
C HIS A 97 -5.48 19.29 -6.03
N ILE A 98 -4.44 18.96 -6.80
CA ILE A 98 -4.34 17.77 -7.65
C ILE A 98 -3.65 16.62 -6.90
N LEU A 99 -2.70 16.90 -5.99
CA LEU A 99 -1.96 15.87 -5.24
C LEU A 99 -2.88 14.90 -4.48
N PRO A 100 -3.91 15.34 -3.72
CA PRO A 100 -4.80 14.41 -3.02
C PRO A 100 -5.52 13.47 -4.00
N LEU A 101 -5.94 13.98 -5.16
CA LEU A 101 -6.62 13.19 -6.17
C LEU A 101 -5.68 12.15 -6.79
N ILE A 102 -4.44 12.52 -7.12
CA ILE A 102 -3.46 11.58 -7.69
C ILE A 102 -3.08 10.51 -6.67
N PHE A 103 -2.69 10.89 -5.46
CA PHE A 103 -2.13 9.95 -4.49
C PHE A 103 -3.21 9.10 -3.83
N TYR A 104 -4.28 9.70 -3.31
CA TYR A 104 -5.35 8.92 -2.71
C TYR A 104 -6.21 8.23 -3.75
N GLY A 105 -6.52 8.89 -4.88
CA GLY A 105 -7.23 8.27 -5.98
C GLY A 105 -6.43 7.13 -6.63
N GLY A 106 -5.11 7.29 -6.78
CA GLY A 106 -4.21 6.21 -7.22
C GLY A 106 -4.20 5.03 -6.25
N ALA A 107 -4.08 5.29 -4.94
CA ALA A 107 -4.17 4.24 -3.91
C ALA A 107 -5.52 3.52 -3.92
N THR A 108 -6.64 4.25 -4.11
CA THR A 108 -7.98 3.66 -4.24
C THR A 108 -8.13 2.86 -5.54
N GLY A 109 -7.61 3.36 -6.67
CA GLY A 109 -7.61 2.62 -7.93
C GLY A 109 -6.85 1.30 -7.82
N LEU A 110 -5.65 1.33 -7.24
CA LEU A 110 -4.86 0.13 -6.96
C LEU A 110 -5.57 -0.82 -5.99
N THR A 111 -6.27 -0.30 -4.97
CA THR A 111 -7.10 -1.11 -4.08
C THR A 111 -8.15 -1.92 -4.84
N VAL A 112 -8.85 -1.28 -5.78
CA VAL A 112 -9.86 -1.96 -6.63
C VAL A 112 -9.20 -3.01 -7.52
N VAL A 113 -8.06 -2.68 -8.14
CA VAL A 113 -7.31 -3.64 -8.97
C VAL A 113 -6.88 -4.85 -8.14
N THR A 114 -6.30 -4.64 -6.95
CA THR A 114 -5.90 -5.72 -6.04
C THR A 114 -7.09 -6.59 -5.66
N LEU A 115 -8.24 -6.00 -5.34
CA LEU A 115 -9.46 -6.74 -5.02
C LEU A 115 -9.90 -7.63 -6.19
N ILE A 116 -9.98 -7.07 -7.39
CA ILE A 116 -10.41 -7.78 -8.60
C ILE A 116 -9.45 -8.95 -8.89
N VAL A 117 -8.14 -8.72 -8.80
CA VAL A 117 -7.14 -9.76 -9.04
C VAL A 117 -7.28 -10.89 -8.03
N LEU A 118 -7.37 -10.59 -6.73
CA LEU A 118 -7.47 -11.61 -5.68
C LEU A 118 -8.78 -12.42 -5.74
N ILE A 119 -9.88 -11.82 -6.19
CA ILE A 119 -11.15 -12.54 -6.39
C ILE A 119 -11.09 -13.47 -7.60
N ARG A 120 -10.32 -13.12 -8.64
CA ARG A 120 -10.20 -13.90 -9.88
C ARG A 120 -9.22 -15.07 -9.81
N ILE A 121 -8.19 -14.95 -8.97
CA ILE A 121 -7.29 -16.07 -8.62
C ILE A 121 -8.07 -17.11 -7.84
#